data_AF-A0A974YEL8-F1
#
_entry.id   AF-A0A974YEL8-F1
#
_cell.length_a   1.000
_cell.length_b   1.000
_cell.length_c   1.000
_cell.angle_alpha   90.00
_cell.angle_beta   90.00
_cell.angle_gamma   90.00
#
_symmetry.space_group_name_H-M   'P 1'
#
loop_
_entity.id
_entity.type
_entity.pdbx_description
1 polymer ?
#
loop_
_entity_poly.entity_id
_entity_poly.type
_entity_poly.pdbx_seq_one_letter_code
_entity_poly.pdbx_strand_id
1 'polypeptide(L)'
;MEKATQPRPVGSGRRPGRGAKRDRITREVTIQVEAPPGSRLKGYKAVVRRDLVVVAEVVHYKRERWVTAEGQTTIAPLPEGITSGYGHGARRFCLALHTQGQVATERLTELLNGIGLSMSKRQESMSLGGQLCSP
;
A
#
# COMPACT_ATOMS: atom_id res chain seq x y z
N MET A 1 -68.42 14.61 -14.42
CA MET A 1 -67.05 15.08 -14.09
C MET A 1 -66.28 13.88 -13.58
N GLU A 2 -65.10 13.61 -14.12
CA GLU A 2 -63.91 13.11 -13.41
C GLU A 2 -62.88 12.70 -14.47
N LYS A 3 -61.94 13.61 -14.74
CA LYS A 3 -60.82 13.42 -15.66
C LYS A 3 -59.65 12.90 -14.84
N ALA A 4 -59.20 11.68 -15.16
CA ALA A 4 -58.01 11.07 -14.58
C ALA A 4 -56.79 12.00 -14.77
N THR A 5 -56.14 12.37 -13.66
CA THR A 5 -54.93 13.19 -13.69
C THR A 5 -53.73 12.29 -13.91
N GLN A 6 -53.11 12.42 -15.08
CA GLN A 6 -51.83 11.77 -15.40
C GLN A 6 -50.68 12.37 -14.58
N PRO A 7 -49.61 11.61 -14.30
CA PRO A 7 -48.47 12.11 -13.52
C PRO A 7 -47.62 13.08 -14.33
N ARG A 8 -47.26 14.22 -13.72
CA ARG A 8 -46.31 15.19 -14.28
C ARG A 8 -44.90 14.58 -14.34
N PRO A 9 -44.15 14.75 -15.44
CA PRO A 9 -42.73 14.41 -15.49
C PRO A 9 -41.94 15.47 -14.71
N VAL A 10 -41.36 15.08 -13.58
CA VAL A 10 -40.42 15.93 -12.83
C VAL A 10 -39.05 15.78 -13.48
N GLY A 11 -38.64 16.82 -14.19
CA GLY A 11 -37.39 16.87 -14.92
C GLY A 11 -36.15 17.10 -14.06
N SER A 12 -35.04 17.13 -14.81
CA SER A 12 -33.68 17.56 -14.48
C SER A 12 -32.84 16.61 -13.64
N GLY A 13 -31.83 16.04 -14.30
CA GLY A 13 -30.83 15.19 -13.69
C GLY A 13 -30.08 15.95 -12.60
N ARG A 14 -30.24 15.49 -11.37
CA ARG A 14 -29.23 15.71 -10.33
C ARG A 14 -28.02 14.89 -10.73
N ARG A 15 -27.02 15.55 -11.33
CA ARG A 15 -25.64 15.05 -11.29
C ARG A 15 -25.35 14.71 -9.83
N PRO A 16 -24.95 13.47 -9.48
CA PRO A 16 -24.52 13.18 -8.13
C PRO A 16 -23.42 14.18 -7.81
N GLY A 17 -23.67 15.10 -6.89
CA GLY A 17 -22.62 15.96 -6.37
C GLY A 17 -21.47 15.05 -5.98
N ARG A 18 -20.25 15.41 -6.38
CA ARG A 18 -19.03 14.66 -6.09
C ARG A 18 -18.94 14.49 -4.58
N GLY A 19 -19.50 13.39 -4.07
CA GLY A 19 -19.50 13.09 -2.65
C GLY A 19 -18.05 13.09 -2.20
N ALA A 20 -17.77 13.72 -1.06
CA ALA A 20 -16.45 13.64 -0.46
C ALA A 20 -16.00 12.18 -0.48
N LYS A 21 -14.87 11.90 -1.15
CA LYS A 21 -14.34 10.55 -1.29
C LYS A 21 -14.10 10.05 0.13
N ARG A 22 -14.94 9.11 0.60
CA ARG A 22 -14.78 8.52 1.92
C ARG A 22 -13.68 7.48 1.83
N ASP A 23 -12.68 7.61 2.68
CA ASP A 23 -11.63 6.61 2.78
C ASP A 23 -12.23 5.28 3.23
N ARG A 24 -11.73 4.18 2.65
CA ARG A 24 -12.08 2.84 3.09
C ARG A 24 -11.40 2.57 4.44
N ILE A 25 -12.17 2.15 5.45
CA ILE A 25 -11.61 1.71 6.73
C ILE A 25 -10.76 0.46 6.46
N THR A 26 -9.47 0.54 6.80
CA THR A 26 -8.50 -0.55 6.61
C THR A 26 -8.40 -1.45 7.83
N ARG A 27 -8.68 -0.92 9.02
CA ARG A 27 -8.67 -1.62 10.29
C ARG A 27 -9.69 -1.01 11.23
N GLU A 28 -10.48 -1.85 11.89
CA GLU A 28 -11.39 -1.45 12.98
C GLU A 28 -10.85 -2.02 14.29
N VAL A 29 -10.84 -1.20 15.35
CA VAL A 29 -10.39 -1.61 16.68
C VAL A 29 -11.45 -1.19 17.68
N THR A 30 -11.97 -2.16 18.43
CA THR A 30 -12.92 -1.90 19.52
C THR A 30 -12.15 -1.63 20.81
N ILE A 31 -12.33 -0.43 21.36
CA ILE A 31 -11.77 -0.07 22.66
C ILE A 31 -12.77 -0.51 23.74
N GLN A 32 -12.34 -1.42 24.60
CA GLN A 32 -13.15 -1.94 25.70
C GLN A 32 -12.94 -1.09 26.96
N VAL A 33 -13.97 -1.01 27.79
CA VAL A 33 -13.91 -0.42 29.13
C VAL A 33 -14.40 -1.45 30.13
N GLU A 34 -13.78 -1.49 31.30
CA GLU A 34 -14.31 -2.27 32.42
C GLU A 34 -15.54 -1.56 32.98
N ALA A 35 -16.72 -2.04 32.57
CA ALA A 35 -17.98 -1.41 32.94
C ALA A 35 -18.35 -1.77 34.39
N PRO A 36 -18.82 -0.79 35.21
CA PRO A 36 -19.26 -1.07 36.58
C PRO A 36 -20.36 -2.15 36.62
N PRO A 37 -20.46 -2.93 37.72
CA PRO A 37 -21.52 -3.94 37.88
C PRO A 37 -22.93 -3.36 37.65
N GLY A 38 -23.78 -4.12 36.97
CA GLY A 38 -25.14 -3.67 36.58
C GLY A 38 -25.18 -2.82 35.30
N SER A 39 -24.04 -2.50 34.68
CA SER A 39 -24.00 -1.81 33.40
C SER A 39 -24.42 -2.72 32.25
N ARG A 40 -25.05 -2.13 31.22
CA ARG A 40 -25.33 -2.79 29.94
C ARG A 40 -24.63 -2.08 28.79
N LEU A 41 -24.14 -2.84 27.83
CA LEU A 41 -23.58 -2.28 26.61
C LEU A 41 -24.69 -1.56 25.81
N LYS A 42 -24.51 -0.25 25.58
CA LYS A 42 -25.47 0.57 24.80
C LYS A 42 -25.15 0.61 23.31
N GLY A 43 -23.89 0.37 22.93
CA GLY A 43 -23.38 0.48 21.56
C GLY A 43 -22.01 1.16 21.54
N TYR A 44 -21.52 1.46 20.33
CA TYR A 44 -20.20 2.04 20.11
C TYR A 44 -20.28 3.48 19.65
N LYS A 45 -19.34 4.31 20.12
CA LYS A 45 -19.09 5.65 19.58
C LYS A 45 -17.80 5.60 18.79
N ALA A 46 -17.89 5.76 17.47
CA ALA A 46 -16.76 5.64 16.56
C ALA A 46 -16.01 6.97 16.37
N VAL A 47 -14.69 6.90 16.25
CA VAL A 47 -13.81 7.98 15.79
C VAL A 47 -12.89 7.40 14.71
N VAL A 48 -12.72 8.11 13.58
CA VAL A 48 -11.84 7.68 12.48
C VAL A 48 -10.56 8.50 12.52
N ARG A 49 -9.42 7.84 12.74
CA ARG A 49 -8.09 8.42 12.56
C ARG A 49 -7.59 8.06 11.16
N ARG A 50 -7.16 9.08 10.40
CA ARG A 50 -6.45 8.92 9.13
C ARG A 50 -4.97 9.13 9.38
N ASP A 51 -4.13 8.21 8.93
CA ASP A 51 -2.70 8.27 9.14
C ASP A 51 -1.95 7.79 7.89
N LEU A 52 -0.70 8.21 7.74
CA LEU A 52 0.22 7.77 6.70
C LEU A 52 1.30 6.90 7.32
N VAL A 53 1.28 5.61 7.00
CA VAL A 53 2.28 4.66 7.49
C VAL A 53 3.29 4.39 6.38
N VAL A 54 4.55 4.76 6.62
CA VAL A 54 5.68 4.45 5.75
C VAL A 54 6.67 3.62 6.55
N VAL A 55 6.93 2.39 6.11
CA VAL A 55 7.78 1.42 6.82
C VAL A 55 8.75 0.79 5.84
N ALA A 56 10.02 0.67 6.24
CA ALA A 56 11.02 -0.13 5.57
C ALA A 56 10.82 -1.62 5.91
N GLU A 57 10.44 -2.43 4.92
CA GLU A 57 10.38 -3.89 5.07
C GLU A 57 11.54 -4.53 4.29
N VAL A 58 12.43 -5.23 5.01
CA VAL A 58 13.61 -5.90 4.44
C VAL A 58 13.54 -7.39 4.74
N VAL A 59 13.30 -8.20 3.71
CA VAL A 59 13.19 -9.65 3.83
C VAL A 59 14.44 -10.33 3.26
N HIS A 60 15.14 -11.09 4.09
CA HIS A 60 16.30 -11.88 3.66
C HIS A 60 15.86 -13.31 3.30
N TYR A 61 15.74 -13.56 1.99
CA TYR A 61 15.42 -14.89 1.47
C TYR A 61 16.66 -15.79 1.47
N LYS A 62 16.64 -16.83 2.31
CA LYS A 62 17.63 -17.92 2.28
C LYS A 62 17.07 -19.08 1.49
N ARG A 63 17.80 -19.48 0.44
CA ARG A 63 17.46 -20.63 -0.40
C ARG A 63 18.33 -21.80 0.02
N GLU A 64 17.70 -22.95 0.20
CA GLU A 64 18.44 -24.17 0.48
C GLU A 64 19.36 -24.51 -0.71
N ARG A 65 20.55 -24.99 -0.39
CA ARG A 65 21.54 -25.45 -1.35
C ARG A 65 22.06 -26.79 -0.88
N TRP A 66 21.90 -27.79 -1.73
CA TRP A 66 22.27 -29.16 -1.49
C TRP A 66 23.30 -29.62 -2.53
N VAL A 67 24.10 -30.61 -2.16
CA VAL A 67 24.95 -31.36 -3.09
C VAL A 67 24.41 -32.77 -3.16
N THR A 68 24.11 -33.27 -4.36
CA THR A 68 23.62 -34.64 -4.56
C THR A 68 24.74 -35.65 -4.34
N ALA A 69 24.39 -36.93 -4.19
CA ALA A 69 25.38 -38.00 -4.03
C ALA A 69 26.35 -38.10 -5.24
N GLU A 70 25.90 -37.65 -6.41
CA GLU A 70 26.67 -37.57 -7.67
C GLU A 70 27.53 -36.30 -7.77
N GLY A 71 27.57 -35.48 -6.72
CA GLY A 71 28.35 -34.23 -6.67
C GLY A 71 27.70 -33.04 -7.36
N GLN A 72 26.44 -33.14 -7.80
CA GLN A 72 25.74 -32.03 -8.45
C GLN A 72 25.18 -31.06 -7.41
N THR A 73 25.18 -29.76 -7.69
CA THR A 73 24.58 -28.77 -6.78
C THR A 73 23.13 -28.49 -7.18
N THR A 74 22.21 -28.57 -6.21
CA THR A 74 20.80 -28.16 -6.39
C THR A 74 20.47 -27.03 -5.43
N ILE A 75 19.85 -25.96 -5.93
CA ILE A 75 19.43 -24.81 -5.12
C ILE A 75 17.92 -24.67 -5.25
N ALA A 76 17.22 -24.56 -4.13
CA ALA A 76 15.77 -24.33 -4.12
C ALA A 76 15.42 -23.13 -5.01
N PRO A 77 14.42 -23.21 -5.90
CA PRO A 77 14.07 -22.10 -6.77
C PRO A 77 13.59 -20.90 -5.95
N LEU A 78 13.74 -19.70 -6.50
CA LEU A 78 13.16 -18.51 -5.89
C LEU A 78 11.65 -18.50 -6.16
N PRO A 79 10.79 -18.19 -5.17
CA PRO A 79 9.35 -18.04 -5.41
C PRO A 79 9.06 -16.99 -6.49
N GLU A 80 8.00 -17.22 -7.25
CA GLU A 80 7.57 -16.31 -8.31
C GLU A 80 7.33 -14.89 -7.77
N GLY A 81 7.76 -13.89 -8.54
CA GLY A 81 7.57 -12.48 -8.20
C GLY A 81 8.59 -11.90 -7.21
N ILE A 82 9.53 -12.71 -6.69
CA ILE A 82 10.68 -12.19 -5.96
C ILE A 82 11.80 -11.92 -6.96
N THR A 83 12.33 -10.69 -6.94
CA THR A 83 13.49 -10.29 -7.73
C THR A 83 14.55 -9.76 -6.77
N SER A 84 15.83 -9.96 -7.10
CA SER A 84 16.93 -9.34 -6.36
C SER A 84 16.81 -7.81 -6.40
N GLY A 85 17.16 -7.16 -5.29
CA GLY A 85 17.11 -5.69 -5.16
C GLY A 85 15.83 -5.20 -4.50
N TYR A 86 15.32 -4.05 -4.96
CA TYR A 86 14.16 -3.41 -4.36
C TYR A 86 12.85 -4.06 -4.81
N GLY A 87 11.85 -4.14 -3.93
CA GLY A 87 10.52 -4.63 -4.29
C GLY A 87 9.74 -3.63 -5.17
N HIS A 88 8.61 -4.08 -5.72
CA HIS A 88 7.70 -3.23 -6.51
C HIS A 88 7.20 -1.99 -5.75
N GLY A 89 6.98 -2.11 -4.43
CA GLY A 89 6.53 -1.00 -3.58
C GLY A 89 7.53 0.15 -3.56
N ALA A 90 8.79 -0.15 -3.25
CA ALA A 90 9.88 0.83 -3.24
C ALA A 90 10.06 1.49 -4.62
N ARG A 91 10.10 0.71 -5.71
CA ARG A 91 10.19 1.24 -7.07
C ARG A 91 9.07 2.24 -7.40
N ARG A 92 7.82 1.85 -7.12
CA ARG A 92 6.65 2.70 -7.37
C ARG A 92 6.69 3.98 -6.53
N PHE A 93 7.12 3.88 -5.28
CA PHE A 93 7.26 5.03 -4.39
C PHE A 93 8.31 6.02 -4.90
N CYS A 94 9.51 5.54 -5.29
CA CYS A 94 10.54 6.37 -5.89
C CYS A 94 10.07 7.07 -7.16
N LEU A 95 9.40 6.32 -8.06
CA LEU A 95 8.86 6.90 -9.30
C LEU A 95 7.80 7.96 -9.02
N ALA A 96 6.88 7.72 -8.07
CA ALA A 96 5.85 8.69 -7.70
C ALA A 96 6.48 9.98 -7.14
N LEU A 97 7.44 9.86 -6.22
CA LEU A 97 8.11 11.04 -5.65
C LEU A 97 8.96 11.80 -6.68
N HIS A 98 9.68 11.09 -7.55
CA HIS A 98 10.50 11.73 -8.57
C HIS A 98 9.64 12.45 -9.63
N THR A 99 8.61 11.76 -10.14
CA THR A 99 7.81 12.30 -11.27
C THR A 99 6.70 13.24 -10.83
N GLN A 100 5.96 12.90 -9.77
CA GLN A 100 4.83 13.71 -9.29
C GLN A 100 5.25 14.67 -8.19
N GLY A 101 6.16 14.24 -7.32
CA GLY A 101 6.68 15.06 -6.22
C GLY A 101 7.86 15.95 -6.60
N GLN A 102 8.43 15.80 -7.81
CA GLN A 102 9.63 16.50 -8.28
C GLN A 102 10.80 16.43 -7.28
N VAL A 103 10.87 15.34 -6.51
CA VAL A 103 11.92 15.13 -5.52
C VAL A 103 13.21 14.75 -6.25
N ALA A 104 14.25 15.56 -6.06
CA ALA A 104 15.58 15.27 -6.61
C ALA A 104 16.12 13.93 -6.10
N THR A 105 16.87 13.23 -6.94
CA THR A 105 17.42 11.89 -6.65
C THR A 105 18.17 11.83 -5.32
N GLU A 106 19.01 12.82 -5.01
CA GLU A 106 19.77 12.83 -3.75
C GLU A 106 18.87 12.93 -2.51
N ARG A 107 17.76 13.66 -2.63
CA ARG A 107 16.76 13.78 -1.56
C ARG A 107 15.93 12.51 -1.40
N LEU A 108 15.75 11.74 -2.47
CA LEU A 108 15.16 10.41 -2.38
C LEU A 108 16.06 9.47 -1.57
N THR A 109 17.37 9.51 -1.79
CA THR A 109 18.31 8.67 -1.04
C THR A 109 18.25 8.99 0.45
N GLU A 110 18.32 10.28 0.80
CA GLU A 110 18.24 10.75 2.19
C GLU A 110 16.93 10.32 2.84
N LEU A 111 15.81 10.49 2.14
CA LEU A 111 14.48 10.14 2.63
C LEU A 111 14.33 8.63 2.86
N LEU A 112 14.78 7.80 1.92
CA LEU A 112 14.69 6.33 2.05
C LEU A 112 15.62 5.80 3.14
N ASN A 113 16.84 6.34 3.23
CA ASN A 113 17.76 6.01 4.32
C ASN A 113 17.17 6.40 5.68
N GLY A 114 16.54 7.58 5.79
CA GLY A 114 15.85 8.02 7.00
C GLY A 114 14.67 7.13 7.41
N ILE A 115 14.00 6.49 6.44
CA ILE A 115 12.93 5.50 6.68
C ILE A 115 13.50 4.12 7.08
N GLY A 116 14.79 3.87 6.83
CA GLY A 116 15.46 2.59 7.12
C GLY A 116 15.66 1.69 5.90
N LEU A 117 15.39 2.17 4.68
CA LEU A 117 15.76 1.49 3.44
C LEU A 117 17.13 2.00 2.97
N SER A 118 18.19 1.26 3.29
CA SER A 118 19.55 1.64 2.89
C SER A 118 19.72 1.54 1.38
N MET A 119 19.88 2.68 0.70
CA MET A 119 20.13 2.75 -0.74
C MET A 119 21.45 3.43 -1.06
N SER A 120 22.18 2.89 -2.04
CA SER A 120 23.35 3.56 -2.63
C SER A 120 22.97 4.32 -3.91
N LYS A 121 23.68 5.43 -4.21
CA LYS A 121 23.47 6.25 -5.42
C LYS A 121 23.40 5.44 -6.73
N ARG A 122 24.14 4.32 -6.81
CA ARG A 122 24.20 3.45 -8.00
C ARG A 122 22.95 2.57 -8.17
N GLN A 123 22.23 2.31 -7.08
CA GLN A 123 21.00 1.51 -7.09
C GLN A 123 19.76 2.35 -7.42
N GLU A 124 19.82 3.67 -7.22
CA GLU A 124 18.75 4.60 -7.59
C GLU A 124 18.59 4.76 -9.10
N SER A 125 19.70 4.93 -9.82
CA SER A 125 19.67 4.99 -11.29
C SER A 125 19.11 3.71 -11.90
N MET A 126 19.39 2.55 -11.28
CA MET A 126 18.88 1.24 -11.68
C MET A 126 17.39 1.06 -11.34
N SER A 127 16.92 1.63 -10.22
CA SER A 127 15.51 1.60 -9.82
C SER A 127 14.62 2.56 -10.62
N LEU A 128 15.17 3.68 -11.11
CA LEU A 128 14.45 4.67 -11.92
C LEU A 128 14.58 4.39 -13.43
N GLY A 129 15.66 3.71 -13.86
CA GLY A 129 15.98 3.45 -15.26
C GLY A 129 15.43 2.15 -15.86
N GLY A 130 14.67 1.33 -15.11
CA GLY A 130 14.00 0.16 -15.67
C GLY A 130 14.90 -0.95 -16.22
N GLN A 131 16.21 -0.97 -15.91
CA GLN A 131 17.08 -2.06 -16.33
C GLN A 131 17.02 -3.21 -15.31
N LEU A 132 16.11 -4.13 -15.61
CA LEU A 132 16.23 -5.55 -15.26
C LEU A 132 17.52 -6.10 -15.90
N CYS A 133 18.66 -5.96 -15.22
CA CYS A 133 19.76 -6.90 -15.45
C CYS A 133 19.36 -8.22 -14.80
N SER A 134 18.77 -9.10 -15.60
CA SER A 134 18.93 -10.55 -15.37
C SER A 134 20.35 -10.96 -15.78
N PRO A 135 20.92 -12.00 -15.14
CA PRO A 135 22.25 -12.50 -15.46
C PRO A 135 22.39 -13.00 -16.90
#